data_AF-A0AA97N509-F1
#
_entry.id   AF-A0AA97N509-F1
#
_cell.length_a   1.000
_cell.length_b   1.000
_cell.length_c   1.000
_cell.angle_alpha   90.00
_cell.angle_beta   90.00
_cell.angle_gamma   90.00
#
_symmetry.space_group_name_H-M   'P 1'
#
loop_
_entity.id
_entity.type
_entity.pdbx_description
1 polymer ?
#
loop_
_entity_poly.entity_id
_entity_poly.type
_entity_poly.pdbx_seq_one_letter_code
_entity_poly.pdbx_strand_id
1 'polypeptide(L)'
;YHPAPLRETTPPDTFVVEISVLYKHPVNYSIVSGDEKGYFIIHSSSGIIRTRKNLKLEDFPVNFHVRATDSSDAAIFNEVEVKVEVIDENDFPPVFPSSLLEQRLAE
;
A
#
# COMPACT_ATOMS: atom_id res chain seq x y z
N TYR A 1 10.06 0.18 -1.73
CA TYR A 1 8.80 0.45 -2.46
C TYR A 1 8.01 1.48 -1.68
N HIS A 2 7.44 2.47 -2.37
CA HIS A 2 6.66 3.57 -1.77
C HIS A 2 5.37 3.73 -2.58
N PRO A 3 4.31 2.95 -2.28
CA PRO A 3 3.00 3.15 -2.92
C PRO A 3 2.41 4.53 -2.61
N ALA A 4 1.38 4.90 -3.37
CA ALA A 4 0.59 6.08 -3.06
C ALA A 4 -0.03 5.96 -1.64
N PRO A 5 -0.19 7.07 -0.90
CA PRO A 5 -0.84 7.05 0.40
C PRO A 5 -2.25 6.46 0.32
N LEU A 6 -2.59 5.64 1.31
CA LEU A 6 -3.94 5.09 1.46
C LEU A 6 -4.80 6.03 2.32
N ARG A 7 -6.12 5.97 2.16
CA ARG A 7 -7.05 6.70 3.04
C ARG A 7 -7.33 5.87 4.29
N GLU A 8 -7.56 6.49 5.44
CA GLU A 8 -7.97 5.72 6.64
C GLU A 8 -9.28 4.94 6.44
N THR A 9 -10.16 5.42 5.58
CA THR A 9 -11.42 4.77 5.20
C THR A 9 -11.25 3.64 4.19
N THR A 10 -10.02 3.33 3.77
CA THR A 10 -9.72 2.25 2.83
C THR A 10 -10.25 0.92 3.37
N PRO A 11 -11.13 0.21 2.63
CA PRO A 11 -11.68 -1.05 3.11
C PRO A 11 -10.61 -2.15 3.09
N PRO A 12 -10.82 -3.24 3.86
CA PRO A 12 -10.04 -4.46 3.71
C PRO A 12 -10.10 -4.98 2.26
N ASP A 13 -9.10 -5.78 1.90
CA ASP A 13 -8.92 -6.33 0.56
C ASP A 13 -8.67 -5.29 -0.55
N THR A 14 -8.18 -4.10 -0.19
CA THR A 14 -7.77 -3.08 -1.16
C THR A 14 -6.35 -3.31 -1.63
N PHE A 15 -6.11 -3.21 -2.95
CA PHE A 15 -4.77 -3.28 -3.55
C PHE A 15 -3.87 -2.15 -3.04
N VAL A 16 -2.64 -2.49 -2.67
CA VAL A 16 -1.63 -1.53 -2.18
C VAL A 16 -0.49 -1.39 -3.19
N VAL A 17 0.18 -2.51 -3.50
CA VAL A 17 1.32 -2.56 -4.41
C VAL A 17 1.56 -3.99 -4.87
N GLU A 18 2.24 -4.17 -6.00
CA GLU A 18 2.74 -5.47 -6.46
C GLU A 18 4.26 -5.49 -6.38
N ILE A 19 4.82 -6.52 -5.72
CA ILE A 19 6.25 -6.76 -5.66
C ILE A 19 6.64 -7.76 -6.75
N SER A 20 7.53 -7.34 -7.65
CA SER A 20 7.99 -8.15 -8.77
C SER A 20 9.49 -8.37 -8.72
N VAL A 21 9.95 -9.56 -9.08
CA VAL A 21 11.39 -9.84 -9.27
C VAL A 21 11.72 -9.98 -10.75
N LEU A 22 12.89 -9.51 -11.16
CA LEU A 22 13.45 -9.82 -12.47
C LEU A 22 14.21 -11.15 -12.40
N TYR A 23 13.47 -12.25 -12.25
CA TYR A 23 14.02 -13.59 -12.11
C TYR A 23 13.25 -14.60 -12.96
N LYS A 24 13.94 -15.60 -13.51
CA LYS A 24 13.35 -16.56 -14.46
C LYS A 24 12.62 -17.73 -13.81
N HIS A 25 12.87 -17.99 -12.53
CA HIS A 25 12.26 -19.11 -11.82
C HIS A 25 11.13 -18.63 -10.90
N PRO A 26 10.15 -19.49 -10.60
CA PRO A 26 9.09 -19.17 -9.66
C PRO A 26 9.63 -18.81 -8.29
N VAL A 27 9.15 -17.71 -7.74
CA VAL A 27 9.49 -17.25 -6.38
C VAL A 27 8.24 -17.21 -5.52
N ASN A 28 8.46 -17.39 -4.21
CA ASN A 28 7.43 -17.24 -3.21
C ASN A 28 7.65 -15.95 -2.41
N TYR A 29 6.62 -15.11 -2.36
CA TYR A 29 6.62 -13.84 -1.65
C TYR A 29 6.06 -13.98 -0.24
N SER A 30 6.65 -13.26 0.71
CA SER A 30 6.22 -13.25 2.12
C SER A 30 6.56 -11.92 2.79
N ILE A 31 5.70 -11.45 3.70
CA ILE A 31 6.03 -10.36 4.62
C ILE A 31 6.80 -10.98 5.79
N VAL A 32 8.00 -10.48 6.08
CA VAL A 32 8.92 -11.09 7.06
C VAL A 32 9.10 -10.28 8.33
N SER A 33 8.84 -8.96 8.31
CA SER A 33 8.96 -8.07 9.48
C SER A 33 8.24 -6.74 9.25
N GLY A 34 7.98 -5.97 10.33
CA GLY A 34 7.48 -4.59 10.28
C GLY A 34 5.97 -4.42 10.08
N ASP A 35 5.22 -5.51 9.90
CA ASP A 35 3.75 -5.53 9.94
C ASP A 35 3.24 -6.33 11.16
N GLU A 36 3.73 -6.02 12.36
CA GLU A 36 3.38 -6.76 13.58
C GLU A 36 1.89 -6.67 13.90
N LYS A 37 1.25 -5.57 13.49
CA LYS A 37 -0.19 -5.35 13.64
C LYS A 37 -1.01 -6.11 12.58
N GLY A 38 -0.40 -6.65 11.53
CA GLY A 38 -1.08 -7.44 10.51
C GLY A 38 -2.05 -6.62 9.65
N TYR A 39 -1.67 -5.41 9.27
CA TYR A 39 -2.42 -4.55 8.36
C TYR A 39 -2.41 -5.05 6.92
N PHE A 40 -1.40 -5.84 6.53
CA PHE A 40 -1.17 -6.24 5.16
C PHE A 40 -1.17 -7.76 4.99
N ILE A 41 -1.50 -8.18 3.78
CA ILE A 41 -1.35 -9.55 3.30
C ILE A 41 -0.70 -9.52 1.93
N ILE A 42 0.12 -10.52 1.65
CA ILE A 42 0.75 -10.70 0.35
C ILE A 42 0.32 -12.03 -0.26
N HIS A 43 -0.05 -12.00 -1.54
CA HIS A 43 -0.31 -13.21 -2.29
C HIS A 43 1.02 -13.84 -2.73
N SER A 44 1.28 -15.07 -2.28
CA SER A 44 2.62 -15.64 -2.30
C SER A 44 3.18 -15.93 -3.68
N SER A 45 2.34 -16.12 -4.71
CA SER A 45 2.79 -16.37 -6.08
C SER A 45 2.78 -15.15 -7.01
N SER A 46 2.02 -14.11 -6.69
CA SER A 46 1.93 -12.90 -7.52
C SER A 46 2.63 -11.68 -6.92
N GLY A 47 2.97 -11.71 -5.62
CA GLY A 47 3.59 -10.58 -4.95
C GLY A 47 2.64 -9.39 -4.72
N ILE A 48 1.34 -9.56 -4.99
CA ILE A 48 0.32 -8.54 -4.77
C ILE A 48 0.07 -8.39 -3.27
N ILE A 49 0.22 -7.16 -2.78
CA ILE A 49 -0.06 -6.76 -1.41
C ILE A 49 -1.41 -6.07 -1.33
N ARG A 50 -2.23 -6.48 -0.36
CA ARG A 50 -3.55 -5.92 -0.10
C ARG A 50 -3.71 -5.58 1.38
N THR A 51 -4.63 -4.67 1.69
CA THR A 51 -5.04 -4.42 3.08
C THR A 51 -5.76 -5.65 3.65
N ARG A 52 -5.44 -6.02 4.88
CA ARG A 52 -6.06 -7.16 5.57
C ARG A 52 -7.25 -6.76 6.43
N LYS A 53 -7.21 -5.55 6.96
CA LYS A 53 -8.17 -4.99 7.92
C LYS A 53 -8.23 -3.47 7.76
N ASN A 54 -9.20 -2.84 8.44
CA ASN A 54 -9.31 -1.39 8.49
C ASN A 54 -8.03 -0.75 9.03
N LEU A 55 -7.61 0.34 8.39
CA LEU A 55 -6.43 1.09 8.75
C LEU A 55 -6.76 2.04 9.91
N LYS A 56 -5.78 2.32 10.76
CA LYS A 56 -5.90 3.29 11.85
C LYS A 56 -4.80 4.32 11.71
N LEU A 57 -5.16 5.58 11.49
CA LEU A 57 -4.21 6.67 11.22
C LEU A 57 -3.04 6.72 12.21
N GLU A 58 -3.33 6.54 13.51
CA GLU A 58 -2.35 6.53 14.62
C GLU A 58 -1.22 5.50 14.50
N ASP A 59 -1.41 4.48 13.67
CA ASP A 59 -0.45 3.39 13.49
C ASP A 59 0.48 3.58 12.29
N PHE A 60 0.29 4.65 11.51
CA PHE A 60 1.06 4.94 10.30
C PHE A 60 2.04 6.11 10.51
N PRO A 61 3.18 6.13 9.79
CA PRO A 61 3.58 5.23 8.71
C PRO A 61 4.01 3.83 9.18
N VAL A 62 3.76 2.82 8.34
CA VAL A 62 4.22 1.45 8.57
C VAL A 62 5.29 1.10 7.53
N ASN A 63 6.45 0.64 8.00
CA ASN A 63 7.52 0.11 7.16
C ASN A 63 7.64 -1.39 7.41
N PHE A 64 7.45 -2.19 6.37
CA PHE A 64 7.54 -3.65 6.48
C PHE A 64 8.40 -4.23 5.37
N HIS A 65 8.98 -5.39 5.63
CA HIS A 65 9.90 -6.04 4.70
C HIS A 65 9.21 -7.21 4.00
N VAL A 66 9.43 -7.29 2.69
CA VAL A 66 8.94 -8.37 1.83
C VAL A 66 10.10 -9.15 1.28
N ARG A 67 10.05 -10.47 1.45
CA ARG A 67 11.04 -11.41 0.94
C ARG A 67 10.49 -12.19 -0.24
N ALA A 68 11.22 -12.21 -1.34
CA ALA A 68 11.01 -13.12 -2.46
C ALA A 68 12.05 -14.24 -2.37
N THR A 69 11.58 -15.48 -2.23
CA THR A 69 12.45 -16.66 -2.09
C THR A 69 12.31 -17.54 -3.31
N ASP A 70 13.43 -17.98 -3.87
CA ASP A 70 13.45 -19.03 -4.90
C ASP A 70 12.79 -20.31 -4.34
N SER A 71 11.95 -20.94 -5.15
CA SER A 71 11.26 -22.18 -4.80
C SER A 71 12.15 -23.42 -4.91
N SER A 72 13.36 -23.27 -5.46
CA SER A 72 14.37 -24.33 -5.53
C SER A 72 15.25 -24.32 -4.27
N ASP A 73 15.59 -25.52 -3.81
CA ASP A 73 16.24 -25.95 -2.55
C ASP A 73 17.39 -25.08 -1.97
N ALA A 74 17.94 -24.14 -2.75
CA ALA A 74 19.08 -23.30 -2.39
C ALA A 74 18.74 -22.06 -1.53
N ALA A 75 17.47 -21.83 -1.16
CA ALA A 75 17.01 -20.74 -0.29
C ALA A 75 17.57 -19.36 -0.66
N ILE A 76 17.80 -19.09 -1.95
CA ILE A 76 18.20 -17.76 -2.42
C ILE A 76 17.00 -16.84 -2.23
N PHE A 77 17.23 -15.71 -1.55
CA PHE A 77 16.18 -14.72 -1.36
C PHE A 77 16.71 -13.31 -1.56
N ASN A 78 15.79 -12.41 -1.90
CA ASN A 78 15.99 -10.98 -1.81
C ASN A 78 14.87 -10.37 -0.98
N GLU A 79 15.21 -9.29 -0.27
CA GLU A 79 14.30 -8.59 0.61
C GLU A 79 14.23 -7.11 0.21
N VAL A 80 13.04 -6.54 0.31
CA VAL A 80 12.78 -5.13 0.00
C VAL A 80 11.89 -4.52 1.07
N GLU A 81 12.17 -3.27 1.45
CA GLU A 81 11.29 -2.51 2.33
C GLU A 81 10.10 -1.93 1.53
N VAL A 82 8.92 -1.94 2.14
CA VAL A 82 7.70 -1.28 1.68
C VAL A 82 7.25 -0.30 2.76
N LYS A 83 7.15 0.98 2.41
CA LYS A 83 6.66 2.04 3.30
C LYS A 83 5.27 2.48 2.88
N VAL A 84 4.28 2.27 3.74
CA VAL A 84 2.90 2.69 3.51
C VAL A 84 2.55 3.84 4.43
N GLU A 85 1.94 4.86 3.84
CA GLU A 85 1.42 6.04 4.54
C GLU A 85 -0.11 6.01 4.47
N VAL A 86 -0.76 6.46 5.54
CA VAL A 86 -2.20 6.65 5.61
C VAL A 86 -2.48 8.11 5.92
N ILE A 87 -3.44 8.67 5.20
CA ILE A 87 -3.87 10.06 5.33
C ILE A 87 -5.35 10.13 5.74
N ASP A 88 -5.71 11.23 6.38
CA ASP A 88 -7.10 11.58 6.65
C ASP A 88 -7.82 11.89 5.32
N GLU A 89 -9.13 11.68 5.25
CA GLU A 89 -9.91 11.98 4.05
C GLU A 89 -9.86 13.45 3.64
N ASN A 90 -9.59 14.36 4.58
CA ASN A 90 -9.60 15.80 4.41
C ASN A 90 -8.22 16.42 4.14
N ASP A 91 -7.15 15.63 4.03
CA ASP A 91 -5.80 16.13 3.71
C ASP A 91 -5.62 16.53 2.22
N PHE A 92 -6.67 16.40 1.41
CA PHE A 92 -6.80 17.04 0.09
C PHE A 92 -8.06 17.91 0.04
N PRO A 93 -8.06 19.11 0.64
CA PRO A 93 -9.19 20.03 0.53
C PRO A 93 -9.46 20.34 -0.96
N PRO A 94 -10.74 20.48 -1.37
CA PRO A 94 -11.07 20.82 -2.75
C PRO A 94 -10.42 22.15 -3.11
N VAL A 95 -9.53 22.13 -4.09
CA VAL A 95 -9.04 23.34 -4.73
C VAL A 95 -10.13 23.83 -5.67
N PHE A 96 -10.98 24.74 -5.21
CA PHE A 96 -11.91 25.43 -6.09
C PHE A 96 -11.11 26.39 -6.98
N PRO A 97 -11.14 26.25 -8.32
CA PRO A 97 -10.65 27.32 -9.17
C PRO A 97 -11.48 28.57 -8.88
N SER A 98 -10.82 29.69 -8.59
CA SER A 98 -11.42 30.96 -8.17
C SER A 98 -12.29 31.66 -9.22
N SER A 99 -12.73 30.96 -10.27
CA SER A 99 -13.48 31.53 -11.40
C SER A 99 -15.00 31.30 -11.37
N LEU A 100 -15.55 30.74 -10.28
CA LEU A 100 -17.01 30.52 -10.14
C LEU A 100 -17.63 31.35 -8.99
N LEU A 101 -17.25 32.62 -8.91
CA LEU A 101 -17.94 33.68 -8.17
C LEU A 101 -18.11 34.81 -9.21
N GLU A 102 -19.28 35.19 -9.72
CA GLU A 102 -20.60 35.35 -9.13
C GLU A 102 -21.71 34.96 -10.14
N GLN A 103 -22.78 34.31 -9.70
CA GLN A 103 -24.07 34.42 -10.36
C GLN A 103 -24.84 35.56 -9.69
N ARG A 104 -25.04 36.66 -10.42
CA ARG A 104 -26.04 37.67 -10.03
C ARG A 104 -27.41 37.14 -10.40
N LEU A 105 -28.29 36.96 -9.41
CA LEU A 105 -29.73 36.92 -9.65
C LEU A 105 -30.16 38.31 -10.11
N ALA A 106 -30.69 38.41 -11.33
CA ALA A 106 -31.38 39.61 -11.78
C ALA A 106 -32.82 39.59 -11.24
N GLU A 107 -33.24 40.69 -10.63
CA GLU A 107 -34.66 40.98 -10.36
C GLU A 107 -35.32 41.61 -11.59
#